data_AF-A0A3M8T0M7-F1
#
_entry.id   AF-A0A3M8T0M7-F1
#
_cell.length_a   1.000
_cell.length_b   1.000
_cell.length_c   1.000
_cell.angle_alpha   90.00
_cell.angle_beta   90.00
_cell.angle_gamma   90.00
#
_symmetry.space_group_name_H-M   'P 1'
#
loop_
_entity.id
_entity.type
_entity.pdbx_description
1 polymer ?
#
loop_
_entity_poly.entity_id
_entity_poly.type
_entity_poly.pdbx_seq_one_letter_code
_entity_poly.pdbx_strand_id
1 'polypeptide(L)'
;MRARTIAPPTAFASLSKLLGEDPGRTMGVLLAFRQAISDELQLLDLALKSGDRRLAHEAAHRAAMACHLVGEKRAGRRLAVIENAGTQAIDPVLTQQIVRARAALVELIDRTSMLVESGKSQATEPGDTLPGEGHGK
;
A
#
# COMPACT_ATOMS: atom_id res chain seq x y z
N MET A 1 26.85 4.04 -11.87
CA MET A 1 25.72 3.56 -11.06
C MET A 1 24.43 4.05 -11.69
N ARG A 2 23.60 3.18 -12.27
CA ARG A 2 22.32 3.58 -12.88
C ARG A 2 21.28 3.70 -11.76
N ALA A 3 20.69 4.88 -11.61
CA ALA A 3 19.49 5.07 -10.81
C ALA A 3 18.44 4.08 -11.32
N ARG A 4 18.06 3.10 -10.48
CA ARG A 4 16.89 2.27 -10.76
C ARG A 4 15.72 3.22 -10.67
N THR A 5 15.22 3.66 -11.83
CA THR A 5 13.90 4.27 -11.93
C THR A 5 12.94 3.26 -11.32
N ILE A 6 12.47 3.54 -10.09
CA ILE A 6 11.41 2.76 -9.47
C ILE A 6 10.18 3.12 -10.28
N ALA A 7 9.98 2.42 -11.40
CA ALA A 7 8.73 2.51 -12.13
C ALA A 7 7.63 2.24 -11.10
N PRO A 8 6.67 3.16 -10.91
CA PRO A 8 5.60 2.92 -9.97
C PRO A 8 4.99 1.57 -10.34
N PRO A 9 4.84 0.64 -9.37
CA PRO A 9 4.14 -0.61 -9.61
C PRO A 9 2.90 -0.32 -10.46
N THR A 10 2.71 -1.06 -11.54
CA THR A 10 1.68 -0.83 -12.57
C THR A 10 0.26 -0.61 -12.01
N ALA A 11 0.03 -1.06 -10.78
CA ALA A 11 -1.12 -0.79 -9.93
C ALA A 11 -1.35 0.72 -9.67
N PHE A 12 -0.32 1.47 -9.28
CA PHE A 12 -0.42 2.90 -8.93
C PHE A 12 -0.59 3.80 -10.15
N ALA A 13 -0.05 3.43 -11.31
CA ALA A 13 -0.28 4.15 -12.56
C ALA A 13 -1.76 4.10 -12.98
N SER A 14 -2.42 2.96 -12.71
CA SER A 14 -3.85 2.81 -12.99
C SER A 14 -4.71 3.64 -12.03
N LEU A 15 -4.32 3.70 -10.75
CA LEU A 15 -4.98 4.54 -9.75
C LEU A 15 -4.87 6.03 -10.07
N SER A 16 -3.68 6.51 -10.43
CA SER A 16 -3.47 7.92 -10.80
C SER A 16 -4.35 8.33 -11.98
N LYS A 17 -4.45 7.50 -13.02
CA LYS A 17 -5.34 7.74 -14.17
C LYS A 17 -6.81 7.83 -13.76
N LEU A 18 -7.26 6.96 -12.85
CA LEU A 18 -8.64 6.97 -12.36
C LEU A 18 -8.96 8.23 -11.54
N LEU A 19 -7.95 8.80 -10.88
CA LEU A 19 -8.06 10.03 -10.10
C LEU A 19 -7.82 11.31 -10.91
N GLY A 20 -7.70 11.19 -12.24
CA GLY A 20 -7.52 12.32 -13.15
C GLY A 20 -6.09 12.87 -13.17
N GLU A 21 -5.10 12.03 -12.85
CA GLU A 21 -3.67 12.39 -12.76
C GLU A 21 -3.37 13.49 -11.73
N ASP A 22 -4.29 13.75 -10.80
CA ASP A 22 -4.11 14.66 -9.68
C ASP A 22 -3.15 14.02 -8.65
N PRO A 23 -1.94 14.58 -8.47
CA PRO A 23 -0.95 14.02 -7.55
C PRO A 23 -1.40 14.11 -6.10
N GLY A 24 -2.14 15.16 -5.72
CA GLY A 24 -2.64 15.38 -4.37
C GLY A 24 -3.71 14.35 -3.98
N ARG A 25 -4.66 14.09 -4.88
CA ARG A 25 -5.67 13.04 -4.68
C ARG A 25 -5.06 11.65 -4.64
N THR A 26 -4.13 11.37 -5.56
CA THR A 26 -3.41 10.10 -5.58
C THR A 26 -2.67 9.90 -4.27
N MET A 27 -1.94 10.93 -3.79
CA MET A 27 -1.25 10.90 -2.51
C MET A 27 -2.20 10.67 -1.32
N GLY A 28 -3.35 11.34 -1.29
CA GLY A 28 -4.36 11.16 -0.25
C GLY A 28 -4.89 9.71 -0.20
N VAL A 29 -5.18 9.12 -1.36
CA VAL A 29 -5.62 7.71 -1.44
C VAL A 29 -4.52 6.76 -0.99
N LEU A 30 -3.25 7.01 -1.35
CA LEU A 30 -2.12 6.18 -0.90
C LEU A 30 -1.91 6.24 0.61
N LEU A 31 -2.08 7.42 1.22
CA LEU A 31 -1.99 7.58 2.67
C LEU A 31 -3.14 6.85 3.38
N ALA A 32 -4.38 7.01 2.90
CA ALA A 32 -5.53 6.29 3.45
C ALA A 32 -5.39 4.77 3.30
N PHE A 33 -4.92 4.31 2.14
CA PHE A 33 -4.63 2.91 1.87
C PHE A 33 -3.56 2.35 2.83
N ARG A 34 -2.44 3.08 2.99
CA ARG A 34 -1.38 2.69 3.93
C ARG A 34 -1.89 2.55 5.36
N GLN A 35 -2.73 3.49 5.81
CA GLN A 35 -3.32 3.42 7.15
C GLN A 35 -4.24 2.20 7.28
N ALA A 36 -5.17 2.00 6.33
CA ALA A 36 -6.08 0.86 6.34
C ALA A 36 -5.32 -0.48 6.40
N ILE A 37 -4.29 -0.67 5.57
CA ILE A 37 -3.49 -1.90 5.60
C ILE A 37 -2.73 -2.07 6.93
N SER A 38 -2.27 -0.97 7.53
CA SER A 38 -1.58 -1.01 8.83
C SER A 38 -2.53 -1.49 9.94
N ASP A 39 -3.78 -1.00 9.94
CA ASP A 39 -4.79 -1.41 10.92
C ASP A 39 -5.14 -2.90 10.75
N GLU A 40 -5.36 -3.37 9.51
CA GLU A 40 -5.63 -4.80 9.27
C GLU A 40 -4.45 -5.70 9.63
N LEU A 41 -3.21 -5.22 9.47
CA LEU A 41 -2.02 -5.95 9.87
C LEU A 41 -1.97 -6.16 11.38
N GLN A 42 -2.34 -5.15 12.16
CA GLN A 42 -2.46 -5.28 13.62
C GLN A 42 -3.54 -6.29 14.01
N LEU A 43 -4.66 -6.33 13.28
CA LEU A 43 -5.73 -7.30 13.52
C LEU A 43 -5.32 -8.73 13.15
N LEU A 44 -4.54 -8.91 12.08
CA LEU A 44 -3.94 -10.21 11.75
C LEU A 44 -2.95 -10.67 12.82
N ASP A 45 -2.14 -9.76 13.38
CA ASP A 45 -1.22 -10.06 14.47
C ASP A 45 -1.97 -10.43 15.76
N LEU A 46 -3.07 -9.75 16.05
CA LEU A 46 -3.95 -10.09 17.17
C LEU A 46 -4.59 -11.46 16.97
N ALA A 47 -5.11 -11.74 15.77
CA ALA A 47 -5.71 -13.03 15.43
C ALA A 47 -4.74 -14.20 15.58
N LEU A 48 -3.47 -14.03 15.20
CA LEU A 48 -2.43 -15.03 15.42
C LEU A 48 -2.17 -15.29 16.91
N LYS A 49 -2.17 -14.24 17.74
CA LYS A 49 -1.93 -14.36 19.18
C LYS A 49 -3.10 -14.97 19.92
N SER A 50 -4.33 -14.64 19.53
CA SER A 50 -5.55 -15.13 20.17
C SER A 50 -6.05 -16.46 19.60
N GLY A 51 -5.54 -16.88 18.44
CA GLY A 51 -6.10 -18.01 17.69
C GLY A 51 -7.45 -17.68 17.05
N ASP A 52 -7.85 -16.40 17.00
CA ASP A 52 -9.14 -15.97 16.48
C ASP A 52 -9.16 -15.96 14.94
N ARG A 53 -9.64 -17.08 14.41
CA ARG A 53 -9.79 -17.30 12.98
C ARG A 53 -10.81 -16.34 12.33
N ARG A 54 -11.87 -15.95 13.02
CA ARG A 54 -12.86 -15.02 12.46
C ARG A 54 -12.22 -13.65 12.27
N LEU A 55 -11.46 -13.20 13.25
CA LEU A 55 -10.70 -11.97 13.15
C LEU A 55 -9.68 -12.02 12.00
N ALA A 56 -8.96 -13.14 11.84
CA ALA A 56 -8.03 -13.31 10.71
C ALA A 56 -8.74 -13.23 9.35
N HIS A 57 -9.90 -13.86 9.23
CA HIS A 57 -10.70 -13.85 8.01
C HIS A 57 -11.20 -12.44 7.67
N GLU A 58 -11.81 -11.75 8.64
CA GLU A 58 -12.34 -10.40 8.42
C GLU A 58 -11.24 -9.39 8.09
N ALA A 59 -10.09 -9.49 8.76
CA ALA A 59 -8.93 -8.64 8.48
C ALA A 59 -8.33 -8.92 7.10
N ALA A 60 -8.21 -10.20 6.73
CA ALA A 60 -7.76 -10.59 5.40
C ALA A 60 -8.71 -10.09 4.30
N HIS A 61 -10.02 -10.16 4.54
CA HIS A 61 -11.04 -9.70 3.59
C HIS A 61 -10.95 -8.19 3.34
N ARG A 62 -10.93 -7.38 4.42
CA ARG A 62 -10.82 -5.92 4.29
C ARG A 62 -9.51 -5.50 3.63
N ALA A 63 -8.39 -6.14 4.01
CA ALA A 63 -7.11 -5.89 3.36
C ALA A 63 -7.12 -6.29 1.88
N ALA A 64 -7.82 -7.36 1.50
CA ALA A 64 -7.90 -7.84 0.12
C ALA A 64 -8.69 -6.86 -0.75
N MET A 65 -9.81 -6.34 -0.24
CA MET A 65 -10.59 -5.29 -0.90
C MET A 65 -9.76 -4.02 -1.11
N ALA A 66 -9.05 -3.57 -0.07
CA ALA A 66 -8.17 -2.41 -0.17
C ALA A 66 -7.08 -2.63 -1.24
N CYS A 67 -6.45 -3.82 -1.27
CA CYS A 67 -5.47 -4.17 -2.30
C CYS A 67 -6.09 -4.15 -3.71
N HIS A 68 -7.33 -4.60 -3.85
CA HIS A 68 -8.04 -4.60 -5.14
C HIS A 68 -8.29 -3.17 -5.65
N LEU A 69 -8.71 -2.27 -4.77
CA LEU A 69 -8.98 -0.86 -5.10
C LEU A 69 -7.74 -0.15 -5.64
N VAL A 70 -6.55 -0.46 -5.11
CA VAL A 70 -5.29 0.14 -5.59
C VAL A 70 -4.60 -0.69 -6.67
N GLY A 71 -5.19 -1.80 -7.13
CA GLY A 71 -4.66 -2.65 -8.20
C GLY A 71 -3.58 -3.66 -7.78
N GLU A 72 -3.34 -3.84 -6.49
CA GLU A 72 -2.31 -4.73 -5.92
C GLU A 72 -2.78 -6.20 -5.84
N LYS A 73 -2.83 -6.86 -7.00
CA LYS A 73 -3.33 -8.24 -7.15
C LYS A 73 -2.50 -9.29 -6.40
N ARG A 74 -1.20 -9.06 -6.19
CA ARG A 74 -0.30 -10.04 -5.53
C ARG A 74 -0.62 -10.18 -4.05
N ALA A 75 -0.76 -9.06 -3.34
CA ALA A 75 -1.14 -9.06 -1.92
C ALA A 75 -2.57 -9.59 -1.75
N GLY A 76 -3.52 -9.14 -2.58
CA GLY A 76 -4.90 -9.62 -2.56
C GLY A 76 -5.01 -11.15 -2.71
N ARG A 77 -4.26 -11.77 -3.64
CA ARG A 77 -4.26 -13.23 -3.79
C ARG A 77 -3.75 -14.00 -2.57
N ARG A 78 -2.79 -13.45 -1.82
CA ARG A 78 -2.28 -14.09 -0.60
C ARG A 78 -3.32 -14.03 0.52
N LEU A 79 -4.05 -12.92 0.61
CA LEU A 79 -5.13 -12.76 1.58
C LEU A 79 -6.32 -13.66 1.27
N ALA A 80 -6.62 -13.88 -0.02
CA ALA A 80 -7.67 -14.81 -0.44
C ALA A 80 -7.45 -16.26 0.03
N VAL A 81 -6.21 -16.68 0.26
CA VAL A 81 -5.92 -18.01 0.82
C VAL A 81 -6.42 -18.12 2.27
N ILE A 82 -6.33 -17.03 3.03
CA ILE A 82 -6.81 -16.95 4.42
C ILE A 82 -8.34 -16.91 4.44
N GLU A 83 -8.96 -16.15 3.52
CA GLU A 83 -10.41 -16.08 3.39
C GLU A 83 -11.03 -17.47 3.12
N ASN A 84 -10.38 -18.24 2.23
CA ASN A 84 -10.86 -19.53 1.76
C ASN A 84 -10.45 -20.73 2.61
N ALA A 85 -9.59 -20.54 3.62
CA ALA A 85 -9.30 -21.62 4.57
C ALA A 85 -10.64 -22.02 5.22
N GLY A 86 -11.07 -23.30 5.17
CA GLY A 86 -12.37 -23.75 5.70
C GLY A 86 -12.54 -23.52 7.21
N THR A 87 -13.69 -23.79 7.82
CA THR A 87 -14.10 -23.32 9.18
C THR A 87 -13.31 -23.80 10.40
N GLN A 88 -12.17 -24.47 10.22
CA GLN A 88 -11.37 -25.01 11.32
C GLN A 88 -10.54 -23.92 12.02
N ALA A 89 -10.07 -24.25 13.23
CA ALA A 89 -9.18 -23.40 14.03
C ALA A 89 -7.91 -23.03 13.26
N ILE A 90 -7.20 -22.00 13.72
CA ILE A 90 -5.89 -21.65 13.14
C ILE A 90 -4.92 -22.81 13.38
N ASP A 91 -4.61 -23.53 12.30
CA ASP A 91 -3.63 -24.60 12.28
C ASP A 91 -2.25 -24.07 11.82
N PRO A 92 -1.18 -24.90 11.86
CA PRO A 92 0.14 -24.47 11.41
C PRO A 92 0.21 -24.06 9.93
N VAL A 93 -0.67 -24.60 9.08
CA VAL A 93 -0.72 -24.28 7.64
C VAL A 93 -1.30 -22.89 7.45
N LEU A 94 -2.46 -22.60 8.07
CA LEU A 94 -3.09 -21.29 8.05
C LEU A 94 -2.20 -20.24 8.71
N THR A 95 -1.53 -20.58 9.81
CA THR A 95 -0.51 -19.72 10.44
C THR A 95 0.57 -19.31 9.42
N GLN A 96 1.09 -20.26 8.65
CA GLN A 96 2.10 -19.96 7.64
C GLN A 96 1.56 -19.05 6.52
N GLN A 97 0.30 -19.22 6.11
CA GLN A 97 -0.33 -18.35 5.12
C GLN A 97 -0.54 -16.93 5.65
N ILE A 98 -0.98 -16.79 6.90
CA ILE A 98 -1.13 -15.49 7.56
C ILE A 98 0.23 -14.77 7.63
N VAL A 99 1.30 -15.46 8.04
CA VAL A 99 2.66 -14.89 8.08
C VAL A 99 3.12 -14.43 6.69
N ARG A 100 2.86 -15.22 5.64
CA ARG A 100 3.21 -14.86 4.26
C ARG A 100 2.41 -13.68 3.72
N ALA A 101 1.12 -13.59 4.06
CA ALA A 101 0.27 -12.47 3.71
C ALA A 101 0.73 -11.20 4.44
N ARG A 102 1.02 -11.30 5.74
CA ARG A 102 1.59 -10.22 6.55
C ARG A 102 2.86 -9.67 5.94
N ALA A 103 3.82 -10.52 5.58
CA ALA A 103 5.05 -10.09 4.92
C ALA A 103 4.78 -9.34 3.60
N ALA A 104 3.78 -9.76 2.83
CA ALA A 104 3.36 -9.07 1.61
C ALA A 104 2.78 -7.68 1.88
N LEU A 105 2.01 -7.54 2.97
CA LEU A 105 1.42 -6.27 3.39
C LEU A 105 2.47 -5.30 3.91
N VAL A 106 3.48 -5.78 4.66
CA VAL A 106 4.63 -4.95 5.06
C VAL A 106 5.37 -4.44 3.83
N GLU A 107 5.74 -5.32 2.89
CA GLU A 107 6.40 -4.94 1.64
C GLU A 107 5.57 -3.90 0.84
N LEU A 108 4.23 -4.01 0.89
CA LEU A 108 3.33 -3.07 0.23
C LEU A 108 3.26 -1.71 0.95
N ILE A 109 3.23 -1.69 2.29
CA ILE A 109 3.31 -0.47 3.09
C ILE A 109 4.63 0.25 2.81
N ASP A 110 5.75 -0.48 2.79
CA ASP A 110 7.08 0.10 2.55
C ASP A 110 7.15 0.72 1.15
N ARG A 111 6.71 -0.01 0.12
CA ARG A 111 6.62 0.51 -1.26
C ARG A 111 5.74 1.75 -1.35
N THR A 112 4.59 1.75 -0.68
CA THR A 112 3.67 2.90 -0.65
C THR A 112 4.31 4.09 0.04
N SER A 113 5.05 3.86 1.14
CA SER A 113 5.76 4.91 1.89
C SER A 113 6.84 5.58 1.03
N MET A 114 7.64 4.78 0.30
CA MET A 114 8.65 5.32 -0.63
C MET A 114 8.05 6.18 -1.74
N LEU A 115 6.87 5.81 -2.26
CA LEU A 115 6.16 6.60 -3.27
C LEU A 115 5.62 7.91 -2.70
N VAL A 116 5.08 7.87 -1.48
CA VAL A 116 4.61 9.06 -0.76
C VAL A 116 5.76 10.05 -0.53
N GLU A 117 6.91 9.55 -0.08
CA GLU A 117 8.12 10.35 0.13
C GLU A 117 8.66 10.94 -1.17
N SER A 118 8.71 10.14 -2.24
CA SER A 118 9.17 10.59 -3.57
C SER A 118 8.26 11.67 -4.15
N GLY A 119 6.94 11.56 -3.98
CA GLY A 119 5.98 12.58 -4.43
C GLY A 119 6.06 13.88 -3.64
N LYS A 120 6.43 13.83 -2.35
CA LYS A 120 6.71 15.03 -1.54
C LYS A 120 7.96 15.77 -2.01
N SER A 121 9.02 15.03 -2.36
CA SER A 121 10.27 15.61 -2.88
C SER A 121 10.11 16.31 -4.24
N GLN A 122 9.14 15.88 -5.06
CA GLN A 122 8.84 16.57 -6.34
C GLN A 122 7.96 17.81 -6.18
N ALA A 123 7.15 17.88 -5.12
CA ALA A 123 6.30 19.04 -4.83
C ALA A 123 7.03 20.20 -4.12
N THR A 124 8.30 20.01 -3.76
CA THR A 124 9.09 20.95 -2.93
C THR A 124 10.17 21.71 -3.70
N GLU A 125 10.17 21.70 -5.03
CA GLU A 125 10.98 22.68 -5.80
C GLU A 125 10.12 23.89 -6.18
N PRO A 126 10.10 24.97 -5.36
CA PRO A 126 9.70 26.27 -5.87
C PRO A 126 10.78 26.70 -6.86
N GLY A 127 10.41 26.82 -8.13
CA GLY A 127 11.23 27.50 -9.12
C GLY A 127 11.37 28.97 -8.74
N ASP A 128 12.36 29.29 -7.90
CA ASP A 128 12.83 30.64 -7.66
C ASP A 128 13.53 31.13 -8.93
N THR A 129 12.73 31.61 -9.88
CA THR A 129 13.24 32.43 -10.99
C THR A 129 12.80 33.86 -10.71
N LEU A 130 13.61 34.57 -9.93
CA LEU A 130 13.54 36.02 -9.84
C LEU A 130 13.77 36.59 -11.27
N PRO A 131 12.91 37.48 -11.78
CA PRO A 131 13.21 38.19 -13.01
C PRO A 131 14.41 39.10 -12.76
N GLY A 132 15.50 38.86 -13.49
CA GLY A 132 16.69 39.69 -13.45
C GLY A 132 16.35 41.15 -13.73
N GLU A 133 16.68 42.03 -12.78
CA GLU A 133 16.70 43.47 -12.99
C GLU A 133 17.78 43.79 -14.03
N GLY A 134 17.35 43.95 -15.27
CA GLY A 134 18.16 44.53 -16.33
C GLY A 134 18.35 46.03 -16.08
N HIS A 135 19.47 46.40 -15.47
CA HIS A 135 20.06 47.73 -15.61
C HIS A 135 20.45 47.96 -17.07
N GLY A 136 19.82 48.92 -17.74
CA GLY A 136 20.20 49.43 -19.04
C GLY A 136 20.01 50.94 -19.07
N LYS A 137 21.11 51.66 -19.30
CA LYS A 137 21.31 53.10 -19.19
C LYS A 137 20.35 53.96 -20.03
#